data_AF-W9CCM3-F1
#
_entry.id   AF-W9CCM3-F1
#
_cell.length_a   1.000
_cell.length_b   1.000
_cell.length_c   1.000
_cell.angle_alpha   90.00
_cell.angle_beta   90.00
_cell.angle_gamma   90.00
#
_symmetry.space_group_name_H-M   'P 1'
#
loop_
_entity.id
_entity.type
_entity.pdbx_description
1 polymer ?
#
loop_
_entity_poly.entity_id
_entity_poly.type
_entity_poly.pdbx_seq_one_letter_code
_entity_poly.pdbx_strand_id
1 'polypeptide(L)'
;MTPHLQHSRDLLISLVEPSCVRNFSEKISRDILLDYKNVATNAVTKAVDTTTSRASEQVQTLASRMLSHISSIERLVFMNEGKKWAFDLVLLAGRHSNLDHLKIDHDHQVFDAAADNLLLQVAKAIKQEDPTFRPADAMEILIDEIETTGHSGYFPQSYKLFLSWMPDVESAHVQKHVDDLHARIADAHAAVQRRLIICINDHSSPTSDLLGRKMREYIDDVVRLSHKLGGLLPAIDLMLFLGECSYTKMKGLGPLYGWTAKGKFRCNREFDLIGDTQLEKLLDRADREDRQLDENIHERIKKSIDYLKPYGITTYFPSSYRAICRLLGREA
;
A
#
# COMPACT_ATOMS: atom_id res chain seq x y z
N MET A 1 31.18 -28.53 -4.70
CA MET A 1 32.18 -28.37 -3.61
C MET A 1 31.99 -29.49 -2.62
N THR A 2 33.07 -30.05 -2.08
CA THR A 2 33.02 -31.05 -1.02
C THR A 2 32.78 -30.40 0.35
N PRO A 3 32.11 -31.07 1.31
CA PRO A 3 31.78 -30.51 2.63
C PRO A 3 33.00 -29.98 3.41
N HIS A 4 34.16 -30.62 3.25
CA HIS A 4 35.39 -30.19 3.90
C HIS A 4 35.91 -28.84 3.37
N LEU A 5 35.74 -28.54 2.07
CA LEU A 5 36.16 -27.26 1.48
C LEU A 5 35.23 -26.12 1.90
N GLN A 6 33.93 -26.40 2.10
CA GLN A 6 33.00 -25.44 2.69
C GLN A 6 33.40 -25.11 4.14
N HIS A 7 33.64 -26.14 4.96
CA HIS A 7 34.03 -25.94 6.35
C HIS A 7 35.35 -25.17 6.52
N SER A 8 36.37 -25.47 5.70
CA SER A 8 37.64 -24.73 5.73
C SER A 8 37.49 -23.29 5.24
N ARG A 9 36.63 -23.04 4.23
CA ARG A 9 36.31 -21.68 3.77
C ARG A 9 35.64 -20.89 4.89
N ASP A 10 34.64 -21.47 5.55
CA ASP A 10 33.88 -20.80 6.61
C ASP A 10 34.76 -20.47 7.83
N LEU A 11 35.68 -21.38 8.19
CA LEU A 11 36.70 -21.14 9.22
C LEU A 11 37.63 -19.97 8.85
N LEU A 12 38.18 -19.95 7.64
CA LEU A 12 39.06 -18.85 7.20
C LEU A 12 38.34 -17.50 7.15
N ILE A 13 37.06 -17.49 6.78
CA ILE A 13 36.25 -16.28 6.72
C ILE A 13 35.84 -15.81 8.13
N SER A 14 35.63 -16.72 9.08
CA SER A 14 35.35 -16.40 10.50
C SER A 14 36.54 -15.74 11.23
N LEU A 15 37.76 -15.92 10.70
CA LEU A 15 39.00 -15.34 11.23
C LEU A 15 39.28 -13.92 10.72
N VAL A 16 38.43 -13.37 9.86
CA VAL A 16 38.57 -12.01 9.33
C VAL A 16 38.27 -11.00 10.44
N GLU A 17 39.20 -10.09 10.70
CA GLU A 17 39.02 -9.04 11.69
C GLU A 17 37.82 -8.12 11.34
N PRO A 18 37.04 -7.66 12.34
CA PRO A 18 35.91 -6.74 12.10
C PRO A 18 36.29 -5.47 11.32
N SER A 19 37.52 -4.99 11.50
CA SER A 19 38.09 -3.86 10.76
C SER A 19 38.16 -4.11 9.25
N CYS A 20 38.50 -5.33 8.83
CA CYS A 20 38.55 -5.75 7.44
C CYS A 20 37.15 -5.85 6.82
N VAL A 21 36.17 -6.38 7.57
CA VAL A 21 34.77 -6.47 7.14
C VAL A 21 34.20 -5.08 6.88
N ARG A 22 34.45 -4.15 7.81
CA ARG A 22 34.06 -2.74 7.67
C ARG A 22 34.74 -2.05 6.48
N ASN A 23 36.05 -2.20 6.31
CA ASN A 23 36.75 -1.61 5.17
C ASN A 23 36.22 -2.16 3.83
N PHE A 24 35.86 -3.45 3.80
CA PHE A 24 35.28 -4.09 2.63
C PHE A 24 33.86 -3.57 2.35
N SER A 25 33.01 -3.44 3.36
CA SER A 25 31.65 -2.87 3.19
C SER A 25 31.69 -1.39 2.77
N GLU A 26 32.56 -0.58 3.36
CA GLU A 26 32.76 0.83 3.00
C GLU A 26 33.29 1.00 1.57
N LYS A 27 34.08 0.04 1.09
CA LYS A 27 34.51 0.02 -0.32
C LYS A 27 33.33 -0.24 -1.25
N ILE A 28 32.54 -1.29 -0.98
CA ILE A 28 31.36 -1.63 -1.80
C ILE A 28 30.36 -0.46 -1.83
N SER A 29 30.10 0.17 -0.67
CA SER A 29 29.22 1.34 -0.59
C SER A 29 29.71 2.49 -1.48
N ARG A 30 31.01 2.81 -1.44
CA ARG A 30 31.60 3.85 -2.30
C ARG A 30 31.49 3.50 -3.78
N ASP A 31 31.71 2.24 -4.14
CA ASP A 31 31.65 1.79 -5.53
C ASP A 31 30.21 1.89 -6.07
N ILE A 32 29.20 1.49 -5.28
CA ILE A 32 27.76 1.66 -5.60
C ILE A 32 27.42 3.14 -5.85
N LEU A 33 27.79 4.03 -4.92
CA LEU A 33 27.47 5.45 -5.02
C LEU A 33 28.19 6.11 -6.20
N LEU A 34 29.42 5.69 -6.50
CA LEU A 34 30.18 6.19 -7.65
C LEU A 34 29.55 5.74 -8.96
N ASP A 35 29.12 4.49 -9.07
CA ASP A 35 28.42 3.96 -10.24
C ASP A 35 27.11 4.71 -10.50
N TYR A 36 26.31 4.92 -9.45
CA TYR A 36 25.09 5.73 -9.54
C TYR A 36 25.38 7.14 -10.04
N LYS A 37 26.32 7.84 -9.39
CA LYS A 37 26.68 9.21 -9.74
C LYS A 37 27.17 9.32 -11.19
N ASN A 38 27.95 8.36 -11.66
CA ASN A 38 28.46 8.33 -13.03
C ASN A 38 27.32 8.20 -14.05
N VAL A 39 26.34 7.33 -13.80
CA VAL A 39 25.19 7.14 -14.70
C VAL A 39 24.24 8.35 -14.62
N ALA A 40 23.92 8.82 -13.42
CA ALA A 40 23.04 9.98 -13.21
C ALA A 40 23.61 11.27 -13.81
N THR A 41 24.91 11.55 -13.64
CA THR A 41 25.56 12.75 -14.22
C THR A 41 25.54 12.71 -15.75
N ASN A 42 25.75 11.52 -16.34
CA ASN A 42 25.65 11.30 -17.78
C ASN A 42 24.21 11.42 -18.31
N ALA A 43 23.21 11.17 -17.46
CA ALA A 43 21.80 11.39 -17.80
C ALA A 43 21.45 12.88 -17.82
N VAL A 44 21.85 13.64 -16.79
CA VAL A 44 21.57 15.09 -16.68
C VAL A 44 22.26 15.90 -17.79
N THR A 45 23.53 15.59 -18.12
CA THR A 45 24.27 16.31 -19.18
C THR A 45 23.74 16.06 -20.59
N LYS A 46 22.92 15.02 -20.80
CA LYS A 46 22.35 14.63 -22.09
C LYS A 46 20.83 14.84 -22.17
N ALA A 47 20.22 15.42 -21.14
CA ALA A 47 18.77 15.61 -21.02
C ALA A 47 18.16 16.68 -21.95
N VAL A 48 18.96 17.31 -22.82
CA VAL A 48 18.46 18.29 -23.81
C VAL A 48 17.63 17.61 -24.91
N ASP A 49 17.76 16.30 -25.11
CA ASP A 49 16.93 15.52 -26.04
C ASP A 49 16.54 14.16 -25.41
N THR A 50 15.35 14.05 -24.79
CA THR A 50 14.88 12.79 -24.20
C THR A 50 13.78 12.12 -25.03
N THR A 51 14.15 11.04 -25.71
CA THR A 51 13.24 9.98 -26.19
C THR A 51 13.22 8.83 -25.16
N THR A 52 12.07 8.20 -24.95
CA THR A 52 11.82 7.14 -23.95
C THR A 52 12.82 5.97 -23.99
N SER A 53 13.37 5.67 -25.18
CA SER A 53 14.35 4.59 -25.38
C SER A 53 15.68 4.80 -24.65
N ARG A 54 16.13 6.06 -24.48
CA ARG A 54 17.46 6.37 -23.95
C ARG A 54 17.49 6.34 -22.42
N ALA A 55 16.38 6.77 -21.81
CA ALA A 55 16.16 6.66 -20.38
C ALA A 55 16.11 5.19 -19.94
N SER A 56 15.53 4.33 -20.78
CA SER A 56 15.53 2.87 -20.55
C SER A 56 16.92 2.24 -20.50
N GLU A 57 17.78 2.59 -21.46
CA GLU A 57 19.15 2.08 -21.53
C GLU A 57 19.99 2.47 -20.30
N GLN A 58 19.78 3.67 -19.76
CA GLN A 58 20.47 4.16 -18.57
C GLN A 58 20.04 3.42 -17.31
N VAL A 59 18.75 3.17 -17.15
CA VAL A 59 18.19 2.38 -16.05
C VAL A 59 18.70 0.93 -16.10
N GLN A 60 18.73 0.31 -17.29
CA GLN A 60 19.31 -1.04 -17.47
C GLN A 60 20.81 -1.08 -17.17
N THR A 61 21.54 -0.04 -17.56
CA THR A 61 22.98 0.08 -17.26
C THR A 61 23.21 0.16 -15.75
N LEU A 62 22.37 0.93 -15.05
CA LEU A 62 22.45 1.09 -13.60
C LEU A 62 22.15 -0.24 -12.89
N ALA A 63 21.05 -0.91 -13.24
CA ALA A 63 20.69 -2.22 -12.71
C ALA A 63 21.81 -3.26 -12.95
N SER A 64 22.44 -3.25 -14.13
CA SER A 64 23.56 -4.14 -14.46
C SER A 64 24.80 -3.87 -13.58
N ARG A 65 25.10 -2.60 -13.29
CA ARG A 65 26.18 -2.23 -12.37
C ARG A 65 25.87 -2.65 -10.95
N MET A 66 24.65 -2.41 -10.47
CA MET A 66 24.23 -2.86 -9.14
C MET A 66 24.28 -4.37 -9.00
N LEU A 67 23.89 -5.11 -10.05
CA LEU A 67 23.99 -6.57 -10.09
C LEU A 67 25.43 -7.07 -9.94
N SER A 68 26.41 -6.34 -10.49
CA SER A 68 27.83 -6.73 -10.34
C SER A 68 28.32 -6.69 -8.89
N HIS A 69 27.71 -5.84 -8.06
CA HIS A 69 28.03 -5.71 -6.63
C HIS A 69 27.40 -6.81 -5.76
N ILE A 70 26.32 -7.46 -6.21
CA ILE A 70 25.60 -8.50 -5.44
C ILE A 70 26.53 -9.62 -4.97
N SER A 71 27.42 -10.12 -5.83
CA SER A 71 28.38 -11.16 -5.46
C SER A 71 29.35 -10.72 -4.35
N SER A 72 29.72 -9.44 -4.32
CA SER A 72 30.58 -8.88 -3.27
C SER A 72 29.83 -8.70 -1.96
N ILE A 73 28.55 -8.30 -2.04
CA ILE A 73 27.66 -8.20 -0.88
C ILE A 73 27.39 -9.60 -0.29
N GLU A 74 27.16 -10.60 -1.13
CA GLU A 74 26.96 -11.99 -0.70
C GLU A 74 28.16 -12.52 0.11
N ARG A 75 29.38 -12.12 -0.26
CA ARG A 75 30.59 -12.51 0.50
C ARG A 75 30.59 -11.98 1.94
N LEU A 76 29.99 -10.82 2.20
CA LEU A 76 29.89 -10.27 3.56
C LEU A 76 29.02 -11.15 4.46
N VAL A 77 28.03 -11.86 3.91
CA VAL A 77 27.12 -12.72 4.69
C VAL A 77 27.88 -13.81 5.45
N PHE A 78 28.98 -14.29 4.87
CA PHE A 78 29.82 -15.32 5.44
C PHE A 78 30.87 -14.76 6.41
N MET A 79 31.15 -13.46 6.37
CA MET A 79 32.12 -12.79 7.24
C MET A 79 31.55 -12.60 8.65
N ASN A 80 32.43 -12.65 9.66
CA ASN A 80 32.03 -12.35 11.03
C ASN A 80 31.43 -10.94 11.11
N GLU A 81 30.26 -10.81 11.74
CA GLU A 81 29.47 -9.55 11.81
C GLU A 81 29.05 -8.95 10.44
N GLY A 82 29.34 -9.60 9.32
CA GLY A 82 29.12 -9.06 7.99
C GLY A 82 27.67 -9.09 7.51
N LYS A 83 26.79 -9.85 8.17
CA LYS A 83 25.37 -9.95 7.78
C LYS A 83 24.61 -8.63 7.85
N LYS A 84 24.85 -7.82 8.89
CA LYS A 84 24.22 -6.49 9.01
C LYS A 84 24.68 -5.56 7.88
N TRP A 85 25.98 -5.56 7.59
CA TRP A 85 26.53 -4.81 6.46
C TRP A 85 25.97 -5.29 5.11
N ALA A 86 25.83 -6.61 4.92
CA ALA A 86 25.24 -7.16 3.72
C ALA A 86 23.79 -6.70 3.55
N PHE A 87 23.00 -6.74 4.64
CA PHE A 87 21.62 -6.28 4.67
C PHE A 87 21.50 -4.82 4.21
N ASP A 88 22.28 -3.93 4.82
CA ASP A 88 22.26 -2.49 4.51
C ASP A 88 22.72 -2.21 3.07
N LEU A 89 23.74 -2.94 2.58
CA LEU A 89 24.26 -2.76 1.22
C LEU A 89 23.31 -3.25 0.13
N VAL A 90 22.50 -4.30 0.38
CA VAL A 90 21.47 -4.70 -0.59
C VAL A 90 20.41 -3.61 -0.72
N LEU A 91 19.95 -3.03 0.39
CA LEU A 91 19.00 -1.92 0.37
C LEU A 91 19.59 -0.68 -0.32
N LEU A 92 20.86 -0.38 -0.05
CA LEU A 92 21.58 0.71 -0.71
C LEU A 92 21.66 0.49 -2.22
N ALA A 93 22.04 -0.70 -2.67
CA ALA A 93 22.12 -1.05 -4.09
C ALA A 93 20.75 -0.98 -4.77
N GLY A 94 19.69 -1.42 -4.07
CA GLY A 94 18.31 -1.33 -4.53
C GLY A 94 17.89 0.10 -4.81
N ARG A 95 18.09 1.00 -3.84
CA ARG A 95 17.72 2.42 -3.97
C ARG A 95 18.46 3.12 -5.11
N HIS A 96 19.67 2.65 -5.43
CA HIS A 96 20.50 3.20 -6.49
C HIS A 96 20.47 2.34 -7.77
N SER A 97 19.47 1.47 -7.93
CA SER A 97 19.25 0.69 -9.15
C SER A 97 18.32 1.38 -10.15
N ASN A 98 17.66 2.47 -9.73
CA ASN A 98 16.78 3.29 -10.57
C ASN A 98 17.14 4.79 -10.48
N LEU A 99 16.66 5.59 -11.43
CA LEU A 99 16.86 7.05 -11.45
C LEU A 99 15.58 7.75 -10.98
N ASP A 100 15.68 8.52 -9.89
CA ASP A 100 14.59 9.20 -9.16
C ASP A 100 13.62 10.05 -10.02
N HIS A 101 13.96 10.35 -11.28
CA HIS A 101 13.21 11.26 -12.17
C HIS A 101 12.54 10.56 -13.34
N LEU A 102 12.72 9.24 -13.49
CA LEU A 102 12.23 8.48 -14.63
C LEU A 102 11.20 7.47 -14.16
N LYS A 103 9.91 7.85 -14.23
CA LYS A 103 8.77 6.92 -14.03
C LYS A 103 8.65 5.99 -15.23
N ILE A 104 9.58 5.06 -15.38
CA ILE A 104 9.53 4.09 -16.47
C ILE A 104 9.33 2.70 -15.91
N ASP A 105 8.26 2.06 -16.39
CA ASP A 105 7.90 0.69 -16.10
C ASP A 105 8.89 -0.22 -16.84
N HIS A 106 9.86 -0.78 -16.13
CA HIS A 106 10.96 -1.56 -16.70
C HIS A 106 11.14 -2.90 -16.02
N ASP A 107 11.56 -3.88 -16.82
CA ASP A 107 12.02 -5.20 -16.39
C ASP A 107 13.36 -5.06 -15.63
N HIS A 108 13.28 -4.59 -14.39
CA HIS A 108 14.33 -4.69 -13.38
C HIS A 108 14.50 -6.13 -12.85
N GLN A 109 13.74 -7.08 -13.38
CA GLN A 109 13.55 -8.42 -12.85
C GLN A 109 14.84 -9.13 -12.47
N VAL A 110 15.92 -8.99 -13.25
CA VAL A 110 17.15 -9.73 -13.00
C VAL A 110 17.90 -9.22 -11.76
N PHE A 111 18.05 -7.90 -11.62
CA PHE A 111 18.67 -7.32 -10.43
C PHE A 111 17.73 -7.46 -9.23
N ASP A 112 16.47 -7.09 -9.39
CA ASP A 112 15.51 -7.11 -8.29
C ASP A 112 15.32 -8.52 -7.74
N ALA A 113 15.26 -9.56 -8.59
CA ALA A 113 15.17 -10.94 -8.11
C ALA A 113 16.45 -11.40 -7.40
N ALA A 114 17.64 -10.99 -7.86
CA ALA A 114 18.90 -11.35 -7.23
C ALA A 114 19.06 -10.66 -5.87
N ALA A 115 18.78 -9.37 -5.82
CA ALA A 115 18.82 -8.55 -4.61
C ALA A 115 17.76 -8.98 -3.59
N ASP A 116 16.52 -9.22 -4.02
CA ASP A 116 15.43 -9.69 -3.15
C ASP A 116 15.77 -11.06 -2.54
N ASN A 117 16.30 -12.00 -3.34
CA ASN A 117 16.74 -13.29 -2.83
C ASN A 117 17.86 -13.15 -1.80
N LEU A 118 18.84 -12.29 -2.04
CA LEU A 118 19.93 -12.06 -1.10
C LEU A 118 19.43 -11.39 0.19
N LEU A 119 18.60 -10.35 0.07
CA LEU A 119 18.00 -9.65 1.20
C LEU A 119 17.18 -10.61 2.06
N LEU A 120 16.38 -11.47 1.44
CA LEU A 120 15.58 -12.51 2.10
C LEU A 120 16.48 -13.49 2.89
N GLN A 121 17.55 -13.97 2.27
CA GLN A 121 18.49 -14.90 2.92
C GLN A 121 19.20 -14.25 4.10
N VAL A 122 19.72 -13.03 3.92
CA VAL A 122 20.43 -12.29 4.96
C VAL A 122 19.49 -11.96 6.13
N ALA A 123 18.28 -11.48 5.86
CA ALA A 123 17.32 -11.15 6.90
C ALA A 123 16.94 -12.39 7.74
N LYS A 124 16.70 -13.53 7.09
CA LYS A 124 16.43 -14.79 7.79
C LYS A 124 17.62 -15.22 8.66
N ALA A 125 18.84 -15.11 8.14
CA ALA A 125 20.05 -15.44 8.89
C ALA A 125 20.24 -14.53 10.11
N ILE A 126 20.01 -13.22 9.97
CA ILE A 126 20.04 -12.27 11.10
C ILE A 126 18.96 -12.64 12.12
N LYS A 127 17.74 -12.94 11.68
CA LYS A 127 16.62 -13.33 12.57
C LYS A 127 16.88 -14.64 13.33
N GLN A 128 17.64 -15.55 12.74
CA GLN A 128 18.07 -16.79 13.40
C GLN A 128 19.10 -16.51 14.51
N GLU A 129 20.00 -15.55 14.29
CA GLU A 129 21.02 -15.14 15.28
C GLU A 129 20.43 -14.20 16.36
N ASP A 130 19.47 -13.37 15.97
CA ASP A 130 18.76 -12.42 16.83
C ASP A 130 17.24 -12.53 16.59
N PRO A 131 16.52 -13.31 17.42
CA PRO A 131 15.07 -13.43 17.33
C PRO A 131 14.31 -12.11 17.52
N THR A 132 14.93 -11.08 18.10
CA THR A 132 14.32 -9.76 18.30
C THR A 132 14.53 -8.83 17.12
N PHE A 133 15.31 -9.23 16.11
CA PHE A 133 15.56 -8.44 14.91
C PHE A 133 14.25 -8.01 14.22
N ARG A 134 14.13 -6.70 14.00
CA ARG A 134 12.98 -6.04 13.37
C ARG A 134 13.50 -4.96 12.42
N PRO A 135 13.42 -5.15 11.09
CA PRO A 135 13.97 -4.22 10.12
C PRO A 135 13.01 -3.04 9.83
N ALA A 136 12.64 -2.26 10.85
CA ALA A 136 11.66 -1.17 10.72
C ALA A 136 12.12 -0.10 9.73
N ASP A 137 13.36 0.39 9.86
CA ASP A 137 13.93 1.41 8.96
C ASP A 137 13.97 0.94 7.50
N ALA A 138 14.31 -0.33 7.27
CA ALA A 138 14.30 -0.92 5.94
C ALA A 138 12.88 -1.02 5.38
N MET A 139 11.91 -1.36 6.23
CA MET A 139 10.50 -1.41 5.84
C MET A 139 10.00 -0.04 5.41
N GLU A 140 10.32 1.03 6.13
CA GLU A 140 9.99 2.41 5.75
C GLU A 140 10.60 2.79 4.40
N ILE A 141 11.87 2.44 4.16
CA ILE A 141 12.54 2.68 2.87
C ILE A 141 11.84 1.92 1.74
N LEU A 142 11.49 0.66 1.93
CA LEU A 142 10.78 -0.13 0.91
C LEU A 142 9.41 0.47 0.60
N ILE A 143 8.68 0.91 1.62
CA ILE A 143 7.37 1.55 1.46
C ILE A 143 7.48 2.85 0.68
N ASP A 144 8.42 3.73 1.06
CA ASP A 144 8.65 5.01 0.39
C ASP A 144 9.00 4.83 -1.10
N GLU A 145 9.84 3.83 -1.39
CA GLU A 145 10.24 3.50 -2.77
C GLU A 145 9.06 2.97 -3.60
N ILE A 146 8.26 2.05 -3.04
CA ILE A 146 7.05 1.51 -3.72
C ILE A 146 6.04 2.63 -3.96
N GLU A 147 5.81 3.53 -3.00
CA GLU A 147 4.88 4.66 -3.15
C GLU A 147 5.37 5.70 -4.16
N THR A 148 6.68 6.00 -4.16
CA THR A 148 7.29 7.00 -5.05
C THR A 148 7.35 6.53 -6.50
N THR A 149 7.75 5.27 -6.71
CA THR A 149 7.93 4.71 -8.05
C THR A 149 6.64 4.14 -8.63
N GLY A 150 5.68 3.75 -7.78
CA GLY A 150 4.50 2.97 -8.18
C GLY A 150 4.84 1.53 -8.58
N HIS A 151 6.08 1.09 -8.38
CA HIS A 151 6.55 -0.24 -8.77
C HIS A 151 6.28 -1.23 -7.64
N SER A 152 5.14 -1.91 -7.70
CA SER A 152 4.76 -2.98 -6.75
C SER A 152 5.71 -4.21 -6.74
N GLY A 153 6.72 -4.23 -7.61
CA GLY A 153 7.71 -5.31 -7.75
C GLY A 153 9.05 -5.08 -7.04
N TYR A 154 9.20 -4.01 -6.24
CA TYR A 154 10.44 -3.74 -5.52
C TYR A 154 10.59 -4.66 -4.29
N PHE A 155 11.50 -5.64 -4.39
CA PHE A 155 11.80 -6.68 -3.37
C PHE A 155 10.56 -7.36 -2.73
N PRO A 156 9.68 -7.98 -3.52
CA PRO A 156 8.38 -8.46 -3.07
C PRO A 156 8.46 -9.57 -2.01
N GLN A 157 9.48 -10.44 -2.05
CA GLN A 157 9.62 -11.54 -1.10
C GLN A 157 10.10 -11.04 0.25
N SER A 158 11.15 -10.22 0.26
CA SER A 158 11.70 -9.60 1.47
C SER A 158 10.67 -8.72 2.15
N TYR A 159 9.93 -7.95 1.36
CA TYR A 159 8.83 -7.14 1.84
C TYR A 159 7.75 -7.98 2.53
N LYS A 160 7.26 -9.05 1.88
CA LYS A 160 6.28 -9.97 2.48
C LYS A 160 6.81 -10.62 3.76
N LEU A 161 8.10 -10.94 3.81
CA LEU A 161 8.73 -11.49 5.01
C LEU A 161 8.75 -10.47 6.15
N PHE A 162 9.16 -9.23 5.89
CA PHE A 162 9.25 -8.19 6.92
C PHE A 162 7.88 -7.86 7.51
N LEU A 163 6.84 -7.82 6.66
CA LEU A 163 5.45 -7.67 7.12
C LEU A 163 5.03 -8.78 8.07
N SER A 164 5.39 -10.04 7.77
CA SER A 164 5.07 -11.16 8.66
C SER A 164 5.71 -11.05 10.04
N TRP A 165 6.79 -10.25 10.18
CA TRP A 165 7.47 -10.00 11.45
C TRP A 165 6.98 -8.73 12.16
N MET A 166 6.30 -7.82 11.45
CA MET A 166 5.95 -6.48 11.94
C MET A 166 4.54 -6.04 11.45
N PRO A 167 3.47 -6.76 11.80
CA PRO A 167 2.11 -6.41 11.38
C PRO A 167 1.61 -5.07 11.94
N ASP A 168 2.19 -4.63 13.05
CA ASP A 168 1.95 -3.33 13.67
C ASP A 168 2.46 -2.15 12.82
N VAL A 169 3.58 -2.32 12.09
CA VAL A 169 4.14 -1.29 11.21
C VAL A 169 3.23 -1.06 9.98
N GLU A 170 2.68 -2.14 9.41
CA GLU A 170 1.69 -2.07 8.33
C GLU A 170 0.47 -1.24 8.76
N SER A 171 0.00 -1.46 9.99
CA SER A 171 -1.15 -0.74 10.53
C SER A 171 -0.83 0.73 10.82
N ALA A 172 0.33 1.02 11.43
CA ALA A 172 0.72 2.37 11.82
C ALA A 172 0.95 3.31 10.62
N HIS A 173 1.56 2.81 9.54
CA HIS A 173 1.84 3.61 8.33
C HIS A 173 0.56 4.14 7.68
N VAL A 174 -0.47 3.30 7.64
CA VAL A 174 -1.75 3.62 7.00
C VAL A 174 -2.64 4.45 7.91
N GLN A 175 -2.50 4.28 9.24
CA GLN A 175 -3.43 4.86 10.20
C GLN A 175 -3.55 6.37 10.06
N LYS A 176 -2.44 7.08 9.84
CA LYS A 176 -2.46 8.54 9.63
C LYS A 176 -3.31 8.93 8.41
N HIS A 177 -3.14 8.23 7.28
CA HIS A 177 -3.93 8.48 6.08
C HIS A 177 -5.42 8.15 6.29
N VAL A 178 -5.72 7.09 7.04
CA VAL A 178 -7.09 6.71 7.43
C VAL A 178 -7.72 7.80 8.28
N ASP A 179 -7.02 8.24 9.33
CA ASP A 179 -7.51 9.25 10.27
C ASP A 179 -7.77 10.58 9.55
N ASP A 180 -6.82 11.03 8.72
CA ASP A 180 -6.95 12.25 7.92
C ASP A 180 -8.16 12.16 6.96
N LEU A 181 -8.33 11.03 6.27
CA LEU A 181 -9.43 10.83 5.34
C LEU A 181 -10.78 10.72 6.07
N HIS A 182 -10.83 9.99 7.18
CA HIS A 182 -12.01 9.87 8.02
C HIS A 182 -12.46 11.23 8.56
N ALA A 183 -11.53 12.05 9.06
CA ALA A 183 -11.81 13.40 9.54
C ALA A 183 -12.39 14.29 8.42
N ARG A 184 -11.77 14.28 7.23
CA ARG A 184 -12.26 15.03 6.06
C ARG A 184 -13.68 14.62 5.66
N ILE A 185 -13.99 13.32 5.67
CA ILE A 185 -15.32 12.79 5.36
C ILE A 185 -16.34 13.24 6.41
N ALA A 186 -15.99 13.10 7.69
CA ALA A 186 -16.85 13.47 8.82
C ALA A 186 -17.17 14.98 8.81
N ASP A 187 -16.17 15.83 8.57
CA ASP A 187 -16.34 17.28 8.47
C ASP A 187 -17.23 17.69 7.29
N ALA A 188 -17.04 17.05 6.14
CA ALA A 188 -17.88 17.27 4.96
C ALA A 188 -19.32 16.84 5.20
N HIS A 189 -19.53 15.68 5.83
CA HIS A 189 -20.85 15.20 6.22
C HIS A 189 -21.53 16.18 7.19
N ALA A 190 -20.83 16.62 8.23
CA ALA A 190 -21.33 17.60 9.19
C ALA A 190 -21.67 18.95 8.55
N ALA A 191 -20.85 19.41 7.60
CA ALA A 191 -21.11 20.64 6.85
C ALA A 191 -22.40 20.55 6.01
N VAL A 192 -22.63 19.41 5.35
CA VAL A 192 -23.89 19.18 4.62
C VAL A 192 -25.07 19.06 5.58
N GLN A 193 -24.92 18.34 6.71
CA GLN A 193 -25.98 18.27 7.73
C GLN A 193 -26.39 19.65 8.26
N ARG A 194 -25.44 20.56 8.52
CA ARG A 194 -25.75 21.95 8.92
C ARG A 194 -26.61 22.66 7.89
N ARG A 195 -26.38 22.42 6.59
CA ARG A 195 -27.22 22.98 5.51
C ARG A 195 -28.62 22.35 5.50
N LEU A 196 -28.73 21.06 5.79
CA LEU A 196 -30.03 20.36 5.87
C LEU A 196 -30.90 20.86 7.04
N ILE A 197 -30.29 21.30 8.14
CA ILE A 197 -31.03 21.93 9.26
C ILE A 197 -31.77 23.19 8.78
N ILE A 198 -31.14 24.00 7.92
CA ILE A 198 -31.78 25.19 7.34
C ILE A 198 -33.02 24.77 6.55
N CYS A 199 -32.91 23.72 5.72
CA CYS A 199 -34.06 23.20 4.97
C CYS A 199 -35.22 22.77 5.89
N ILE A 200 -34.92 22.09 7.01
CA ILE A 200 -35.95 21.70 8.00
C ILE A 200 -36.65 22.92 8.58
N ASN A 201 -35.87 23.92 9.00
CA ASN A 201 -36.39 25.13 9.63
C ASN A 201 -37.26 25.94 8.67
N ASP A 202 -36.87 25.97 7.39
CA ASP A 202 -37.60 26.66 6.32
C ASP A 202 -38.77 25.83 5.75
N HIS A 203 -39.04 24.64 6.31
CA HIS A 203 -40.00 23.67 5.79
C HIS A 203 -39.82 23.35 4.30
N SER A 204 -38.57 23.39 3.84
CA SER A 204 -38.18 23.10 2.45
C SER A 204 -37.50 21.73 2.34
N SER A 205 -37.41 21.23 1.10
CA SER A 205 -36.71 19.98 0.81
C SER A 205 -35.61 20.21 -0.21
N PRO A 206 -34.40 19.66 0.00
CA PRO A 206 -33.36 19.58 -1.00
C PRO A 206 -33.87 19.00 -2.33
N THR A 207 -33.43 19.59 -3.44
CA THR A 207 -33.78 19.17 -4.80
C THR A 207 -32.83 18.12 -5.38
N SER A 208 -31.78 17.74 -4.65
CA SER A 208 -30.76 16.80 -5.11
C SER A 208 -30.09 16.06 -3.94
N ASP A 209 -29.30 15.04 -4.27
CA ASP A 209 -28.64 14.14 -3.30
C ASP A 209 -27.40 14.80 -2.71
N LEU A 210 -27.61 15.74 -1.78
CA LEU A 210 -26.52 16.56 -1.25
C LEU A 210 -25.44 15.73 -0.53
N LEU A 211 -25.84 14.69 0.21
CA LEU A 211 -24.91 13.82 0.94
C LEU A 211 -24.27 12.82 -0.01
N GLY A 212 -25.05 12.12 -0.84
CA GLY A 212 -24.49 11.16 -1.77
C GLY A 212 -23.50 11.80 -2.76
N ARG A 213 -23.82 12.98 -3.31
CA ARG A 213 -22.88 13.75 -4.13
C ARG A 213 -21.61 14.11 -3.36
N LYS A 214 -21.75 14.56 -2.11
CA LYS A 214 -20.58 14.97 -1.33
C LYS A 214 -19.69 13.78 -0.97
N MET A 215 -20.28 12.64 -0.59
CA MET A 215 -19.52 11.43 -0.25
C MET A 215 -18.84 10.82 -1.48
N ARG A 216 -19.45 10.96 -2.66
CA ARG A 216 -18.87 10.50 -3.93
C ARG A 216 -17.49 11.13 -4.22
N GLU A 217 -17.26 12.38 -3.80
CA GLU A 217 -15.98 13.07 -4.00
C GLU A 217 -14.79 12.37 -3.33
N TYR A 218 -15.03 11.50 -2.34
CA TYR A 218 -13.98 10.81 -1.57
C TYR A 218 -13.73 9.37 -2.03
N ILE A 219 -14.50 8.86 -3.00
CA ILE A 219 -14.35 7.47 -3.48
C ILE A 219 -12.93 7.23 -4.01
N ASP A 220 -12.40 8.14 -4.82
CA ASP A 220 -11.06 8.00 -5.40
C ASP A 220 -9.97 8.07 -4.33
N ASP A 221 -10.16 8.87 -3.27
CA ASP A 221 -9.26 8.91 -2.12
C ASP A 221 -9.21 7.55 -1.40
N VAL A 222 -10.38 6.93 -1.18
CA VAL A 222 -10.48 5.60 -0.54
C VAL A 222 -9.90 4.51 -1.45
N VAL A 223 -10.14 4.56 -2.75
CA VAL A 223 -9.53 3.62 -3.71
C VAL A 223 -8.02 3.76 -3.72
N ARG A 224 -7.48 5.00 -3.74
CA ARG A 224 -6.04 5.24 -3.60
C ARG A 224 -5.48 4.67 -2.31
N LEU A 225 -6.18 4.84 -1.19
CA LEU A 225 -5.79 4.23 0.09
C LEU A 225 -5.68 2.70 -0.03
N SER A 226 -6.61 2.04 -0.73
CA SER A 226 -6.55 0.59 -0.91
C SER A 226 -5.30 0.10 -1.64
N HIS A 227 -4.66 0.96 -2.43
CA HIS A 227 -3.41 0.65 -3.13
C HIS A 227 -2.17 0.88 -2.27
N LYS A 228 -2.30 1.55 -1.11
CA LYS A 228 -1.23 1.63 -0.12
C LYS A 228 -1.11 0.29 0.60
N LEU A 229 0.12 -0.02 1.05
CA LEU A 229 0.39 -1.14 1.93
C LEU A 229 -0.57 -1.12 3.12
N GLY A 230 -1.17 -2.24 3.54
CA GLY A 230 -2.09 -2.28 4.68
C GLY A 230 -3.40 -1.52 4.49
N GLY A 231 -3.57 -0.83 3.37
CA GLY A 231 -4.68 0.09 3.14
C GLY A 231 -5.97 -0.58 2.66
N LEU A 232 -5.93 -1.85 2.25
CA LEU A 232 -7.10 -2.54 1.69
C LEU A 232 -8.25 -2.68 2.69
N LEU A 233 -8.01 -3.26 3.87
CA LEU A 233 -9.06 -3.42 4.90
C LEU A 233 -9.55 -2.06 5.43
N PRO A 234 -8.67 -1.09 5.77
CA PRO A 234 -9.13 0.25 6.14
C PRO A 234 -9.91 0.97 5.03
N ALA A 235 -9.57 0.74 3.75
CA ALA A 235 -10.34 1.29 2.63
C ALA A 235 -11.74 0.67 2.53
N ILE A 236 -11.90 -0.63 2.81
CA ILE A 236 -13.21 -1.29 2.91
C ILE A 236 -14.03 -0.62 4.04
N ASP A 237 -13.43 -0.44 5.22
CA ASP A 237 -14.09 0.21 6.35
C ASP A 237 -14.49 1.66 6.06
N LEU A 238 -13.64 2.42 5.39
CA LEU A 238 -13.93 3.80 4.98
C LEU A 238 -14.99 3.87 3.86
N MET A 239 -15.04 2.89 2.96
CA MET A 239 -16.08 2.83 1.94
C MET A 239 -17.46 2.57 2.56
N LEU A 240 -17.52 1.71 3.59
CA LEU A 240 -18.74 1.54 4.39
C LEU A 240 -19.11 2.82 5.14
N PHE A 241 -18.13 3.50 5.74
CA PHE A 241 -18.35 4.78 6.42
C PHE A 241 -18.87 5.86 5.46
N LEU A 242 -18.32 5.96 4.24
CA LEU A 242 -18.87 6.81 3.17
C LEU A 242 -20.33 6.46 2.87
N GLY A 243 -20.64 5.18 2.77
CA GLY A 243 -22.00 4.69 2.60
C GLY A 243 -22.93 5.13 3.73
N GLU A 244 -22.49 5.05 4.99
CA GLU A 244 -23.25 5.50 6.16
C GLU A 244 -23.45 7.03 6.16
N CYS A 245 -22.45 7.80 5.71
CA CYS A 245 -22.51 9.26 5.59
C CYS A 245 -23.28 9.75 4.34
N SER A 246 -23.60 8.87 3.39
CA SER A 246 -24.31 9.22 2.14
C SER A 246 -25.82 9.43 2.33
N TYR A 247 -26.35 9.23 3.53
CA TYR A 247 -27.77 9.41 3.83
C TYR A 247 -27.96 10.07 5.20
N THR A 248 -29.11 10.71 5.40
CA THR A 248 -29.41 11.40 6.67
C THR A 248 -30.36 10.58 7.53
N LYS A 249 -30.14 10.65 8.85
CA LYS A 249 -31.04 10.11 9.88
C LYS A 249 -31.84 11.21 10.59
N MET A 250 -31.75 12.45 10.10
CA MET A 250 -32.41 13.60 10.72
C MET A 250 -33.93 13.46 10.70
N LYS A 251 -34.54 13.62 11.88
CA LYS A 251 -36.00 13.67 12.03
C LYS A 251 -36.56 14.87 11.23
N GLY A 252 -37.66 14.66 10.52
CA GLY A 252 -38.28 15.66 9.63
C GLY A 252 -37.86 15.56 8.16
N LEU A 253 -36.70 14.98 7.87
CA LEU A 253 -36.24 14.71 6.50
C LEU A 253 -36.24 13.20 6.19
N GLY A 254 -35.66 12.36 7.05
CA GLY A 254 -35.41 10.95 6.68
C GLY A 254 -34.40 10.82 5.51
N PRO A 255 -34.08 9.59 5.08
CA PRO A 255 -32.92 9.31 4.22
C PRO A 255 -33.01 9.85 2.80
N LEU A 256 -34.20 10.33 2.39
CA LEU A 256 -34.46 10.94 1.09
C LEU A 256 -34.78 12.45 1.20
N TYR A 257 -34.44 13.11 2.30
CA TYR A 257 -34.64 14.56 2.46
C TYR A 257 -36.10 15.05 2.48
N GLY A 258 -37.01 14.29 3.07
CA GLY A 258 -38.39 14.69 3.36
C GLY A 258 -39.42 14.03 2.45
N TRP A 259 -38.98 13.18 1.52
CA TRP A 259 -39.83 12.61 0.47
C TRP A 259 -40.43 11.26 0.90
N THR A 260 -41.74 11.11 0.70
CA THR A 260 -42.46 9.85 0.93
C THR A 260 -42.48 8.98 -0.32
N ALA A 261 -42.63 7.66 -0.17
CA ALA A 261 -42.75 6.71 -1.28
C ALA A 261 -43.88 7.02 -2.29
N LYS A 262 -44.81 7.93 -1.94
CA LYS A 262 -45.97 8.37 -2.76
C LYS A 262 -45.80 9.78 -3.36
N GLY A 263 -44.71 10.50 -3.07
CA GLY A 263 -44.43 11.85 -3.58
C GLY A 263 -43.58 11.83 -4.86
N LYS A 264 -43.98 12.62 -5.86
CA LYS A 264 -43.50 12.59 -7.27
C LYS A 264 -42.05 13.01 -7.54
N PHE A 265 -41.19 13.10 -6.53
CA PHE A 265 -39.75 13.26 -6.75
C PHE A 265 -39.00 12.27 -5.86
N ARG A 266 -38.31 11.33 -6.49
CA ARG A 266 -37.29 10.53 -5.82
C ARG A 266 -35.99 11.25 -6.09
N CYS A 267 -35.35 11.74 -5.04
CA CYS A 267 -33.95 12.10 -5.13
C CYS A 267 -33.19 10.82 -5.54
N ASN A 268 -32.66 10.78 -6.75
CA ASN A 268 -31.88 9.63 -7.20
C ASN A 268 -30.63 9.55 -6.34
N ARG A 269 -30.38 8.39 -5.73
CA ARG A 269 -29.21 8.19 -4.87
C ARG A 269 -27.97 8.04 -5.74
N GLU A 270 -27.23 9.13 -5.87
CA GLU A 270 -26.09 9.21 -6.81
C GLU A 270 -24.86 8.44 -6.30
N PHE A 271 -24.82 8.15 -4.99
CA PHE A 271 -23.75 7.41 -4.37
C PHE A 271 -23.92 5.89 -4.48
N ASP A 272 -25.14 5.36 -4.24
CA ASP A 272 -25.38 3.93 -3.98
C ASP A 272 -24.74 3.00 -5.01
N LEU A 273 -24.99 3.22 -6.31
CA LEU A 273 -24.47 2.36 -7.38
C LEU A 273 -22.94 2.39 -7.46
N ILE A 274 -22.36 3.59 -7.35
CA ILE A 274 -20.91 3.79 -7.49
C ILE A 274 -20.21 3.25 -6.25
N GLY A 275 -20.72 3.54 -5.05
CA GLY A 275 -20.22 3.01 -3.80
C GLY A 275 -20.29 1.49 -3.77
N ASP A 276 -21.41 0.89 -4.19
CA ASP A 276 -21.56 -0.57 -4.25
C ASP A 276 -20.54 -1.20 -5.21
N THR A 277 -20.40 -0.65 -6.41
CA THR A 277 -19.45 -1.15 -7.41
C THR A 277 -18.00 -1.11 -6.91
N GLN A 278 -17.63 -0.04 -6.19
CA GLN A 278 -16.26 0.10 -5.71
C GLN A 278 -16.01 -0.75 -4.46
N LEU A 279 -16.96 -0.83 -3.54
CA LEU A 279 -16.84 -1.71 -2.38
C LEU A 279 -16.75 -3.19 -2.81
N GLU A 280 -17.57 -3.63 -3.77
CA GLU A 280 -17.49 -4.98 -4.34
C GLU A 280 -16.09 -5.29 -4.89
N LYS A 281 -15.50 -4.37 -5.66
CA LYS A 281 -14.12 -4.54 -6.17
C LYS A 281 -13.07 -4.66 -5.07
N LEU A 282 -13.22 -3.90 -3.98
CA LEU A 282 -12.31 -3.99 -2.83
C LEU A 282 -12.47 -5.34 -2.13
N LEU A 283 -13.70 -5.83 -1.97
CA LEU A 283 -14.01 -7.12 -1.37
C LEU A 283 -13.47 -8.28 -2.22
N ASP A 284 -13.65 -8.25 -3.54
CA ASP A 284 -13.08 -9.25 -4.47
C ASP A 284 -11.54 -9.23 -4.46
N ARG A 285 -10.92 -8.08 -4.18
CA ARG A 285 -9.48 -8.00 -3.99
C ARG A 285 -9.06 -8.59 -2.65
N ALA A 286 -9.80 -8.33 -1.57
CA ALA A 286 -9.53 -8.91 -0.25
C ALA A 286 -9.61 -10.45 -0.28
N ASP A 287 -10.59 -11.00 -1.00
CA ASP A 287 -10.74 -12.45 -1.24
C ASP A 287 -9.51 -13.04 -1.95
N ARG A 288 -9.10 -12.42 -3.07
CA ARG A 288 -7.91 -12.86 -3.84
C ARG A 288 -6.61 -12.76 -3.05
N GLU A 289 -6.52 -11.80 -2.12
CA GLU A 289 -5.36 -11.61 -1.24
C GLU A 289 -5.46 -12.43 0.07
N ASP A 290 -6.47 -13.30 0.22
CA ASP A 290 -6.73 -14.13 1.41
C ASP A 290 -6.75 -13.30 2.71
N ARG A 291 -7.37 -12.10 2.63
CA ARG A 291 -7.50 -11.19 3.76
C ARG A 291 -8.80 -11.47 4.50
N GLN A 292 -8.69 -11.78 5.80
CA GLN A 292 -9.86 -11.97 6.65
C GLN A 292 -10.58 -10.63 6.89
N LEU A 293 -11.90 -10.64 6.70
CA LEU A 293 -12.77 -9.51 7.00
C LEU A 293 -13.20 -9.53 8.47
N ASP A 294 -13.38 -8.35 9.06
CA ASP A 294 -14.02 -8.21 10.37
C ASP A 294 -15.51 -8.58 10.26
N GLU A 295 -16.00 -9.44 11.15
CA GLU A 295 -17.42 -9.80 11.24
C GLU A 295 -18.34 -8.58 11.42
N ASN A 296 -17.84 -7.50 12.04
CA ASN A 296 -18.57 -6.26 12.24
C ASN A 296 -18.98 -5.59 10.91
N ILE A 297 -18.24 -5.83 9.82
CA ILE A 297 -18.58 -5.31 8.49
C ILE A 297 -20.00 -5.73 8.08
N HIS A 298 -20.37 -7.00 8.32
CA HIS A 298 -21.71 -7.51 8.03
C HIS A 298 -22.78 -6.78 8.83
N GLU A 299 -22.56 -6.58 10.14
CA GLU A 299 -23.54 -5.91 10.99
C GLU A 299 -23.71 -4.43 10.64
N ARG A 300 -22.63 -3.73 10.25
CA ARG A 300 -22.68 -2.33 9.81
C ARG A 300 -23.52 -2.15 8.55
N ILE A 301 -23.23 -2.92 7.50
CA ILE A 301 -23.98 -2.82 6.24
C ILE A 301 -25.45 -3.24 6.42
N LYS A 302 -25.71 -4.31 7.19
CA LYS A 302 -27.05 -4.78 7.49
C LYS A 302 -27.88 -3.74 8.22
N LYS A 303 -27.32 -3.07 9.25
CA LYS A 303 -27.98 -1.95 9.95
C LYS A 303 -28.39 -0.83 9.00
N SER A 304 -27.55 -0.50 8.02
CA SER A 304 -27.88 0.52 7.01
C SER A 304 -29.00 0.04 6.08
N ILE A 305 -28.95 -1.21 5.60
CA ILE A 305 -30.01 -1.83 4.77
C ILE A 305 -31.35 -1.83 5.52
N ASP A 306 -31.35 -2.30 6.77
CA ASP A 306 -32.54 -2.39 7.61
C ASP A 306 -33.13 -1.01 7.91
N TYR A 307 -32.29 0.02 8.09
CA TYR A 307 -32.74 1.39 8.24
C TYR A 307 -33.39 1.95 6.96
N LEU A 308 -32.85 1.64 5.79
CA LEU A 308 -33.28 2.21 4.51
C LEU A 308 -34.50 1.48 3.90
N LYS A 309 -34.68 0.20 4.23
CA LYS A 309 -35.75 -0.67 3.71
C LYS A 309 -37.18 -0.13 3.93
N PRO A 310 -37.58 0.39 5.11
CA PRO A 310 -38.91 0.98 5.31
C PRO A 310 -39.20 2.18 4.41
N TYR A 311 -38.16 2.83 3.89
CA TYR A 311 -38.27 3.97 2.97
C TYR A 311 -38.35 3.54 1.50
N GLY A 312 -38.41 2.23 1.22
CA GLY A 312 -38.46 1.68 -0.15
C GLY A 312 -37.13 1.75 -0.89
N ILE A 313 -36.02 1.95 -0.17
CA ILE A 313 -34.67 1.98 -0.74
C ILE A 313 -34.09 0.58 -0.65
N THR A 314 -34.07 -0.12 -1.78
CA THR A 314 -33.49 -1.47 -1.92
C THR A 314 -32.20 -1.48 -2.74
N THR A 315 -31.74 -0.30 -3.16
CA THR A 315 -30.53 -0.10 -3.99
C THR A 315 -29.25 0.03 -3.18
N TYR A 316 -29.35 0.04 -1.85
CA TYR A 316 -28.19 0.26 -0.98
C TYR A 316 -27.32 -0.98 -0.89
N PHE A 317 -26.22 -0.95 -1.65
CA PHE A 317 -25.11 -1.90 -1.63
C PHE A 317 -25.48 -3.39 -1.76
N PRO A 318 -26.39 -3.77 -2.69
CA PRO A 318 -26.85 -5.15 -2.82
C PRO A 318 -25.76 -6.13 -3.30
N SER A 319 -24.76 -5.66 -4.05
CA SER A 319 -23.69 -6.51 -4.60
C SER A 319 -22.62 -6.75 -3.54
N SER A 320 -22.18 -5.67 -2.89
CA SER A 320 -21.26 -5.70 -1.76
C SER A 320 -21.79 -6.50 -0.58
N TYR A 321 -23.09 -6.39 -0.26
CA TYR A 321 -23.69 -7.18 0.82
C TYR A 321 -23.59 -8.69 0.54
N ARG A 322 -23.86 -9.11 -0.70
CA ARG A 322 -23.71 -10.51 -1.11
C ARG A 322 -22.25 -10.96 -1.02
N ALA A 323 -21.32 -10.15 -1.51
CA ALA A 323 -19.89 -10.44 -1.41
C ALA A 323 -19.45 -10.59 0.06
N ILE A 324 -19.90 -9.73 0.97
CA ILE A 324 -19.62 -9.84 2.41
C ILE A 324 -20.19 -11.15 2.99
N CYS A 325 -21.43 -11.51 2.67
CA CYS A 325 -22.02 -12.76 3.14
C CYS A 325 -21.24 -13.99 2.66
N ARG A 326 -20.82 -14.01 1.39
CA ARG A 326 -19.96 -15.05 0.81
C ARG A 326 -18.65 -15.17 1.57
N LEU A 327 -17.94 -14.06 1.75
CA LEU A 327 -16.62 -14.03 2.38
C LEU A 327 -16.64 -14.42 3.86
N LEU A 328 -17.76 -14.19 4.55
CA LEU A 328 -17.95 -14.57 5.94
C LEU A 328 -18.61 -15.95 6.11
N GLY A 329 -18.82 -16.71 5.03
CA GLY A 329 -19.47 -18.03 5.09
C GLY A 329 -20.91 -17.99 5.61
N ARG A 330 -21.61 -16.87 5.38
CA ARG A 330 -23.00 -16.62 5.82
C ARG A 330 -24.03 -16.87 4.72
N GLU A 331 -23.64 -17.49 3.62
CA GLU A 331 -24.57 -17.99 2.62
C GLU A 331 -25.29 -19.24 3.14
N ALA A 332 -26.61 -19.29 2.94
CA ALA A 332 -27.48 -20.43 3.22
C ALA A 332 -27.77 -21.22 1.95
#